data_AF-A0A2U8FF91-F1
#
_entry.id   AF-A0A2U8FF91-F1
#
_cell.length_a   1.000
_cell.length_b   1.000
_cell.length_c   1.000
_cell.angle_alpha   90.00
_cell.angle_beta   90.00
_cell.angle_gamma   90.00
#
_symmetry.space_group_name_H-M   'P 1'
#
loop_
_entity.id
_entity.type
_entity.pdbx_description
1 polymer ?
#
loop_
_entity_poly.entity_id
_entity_poly.type
_entity_poly.pdbx_seq_one_letter_code
_entity_poly.pdbx_strand_id
1 'polypeptide(L)'
;MRIFIKSNAIMLKQQGRKREIFTLAHELGHYLLNNENIDENIFIQNPNSEEVWCNQFAFALLLGESLDELKNIPSNAINLENKAIQELSVKKHISRLALFYHFANTNKIQWTKYKQLKEDLQNEYNQKNKKIKRIKRIRNLNRLFLSSHLYKKIFLLMRF
;
A
#
# COMPACT_ATOMS: atom_id res chain seq x y z
N MET A 1 12.00 4.79 -4.45
CA MET A 1 12.04 6.21 -4.04
C MET A 1 12.86 6.26 -2.77
N ARG A 2 13.99 6.99 -2.85
CA ARG A 2 15.13 6.95 -1.93
C ARG A 2 14.78 7.36 -0.50
N ILE A 3 15.36 6.63 0.44
CA ILE A 3 15.42 6.89 1.87
C ILE A 3 16.91 7.01 2.18
N PHE A 4 17.28 7.99 3.00
CA PHE A 4 18.66 8.18 3.46
C PHE A 4 18.67 7.93 4.96
N ILE A 5 19.53 7.02 5.41
CA ILE A 5 19.93 6.96 6.80
C ILE A 5 21.20 7.82 6.92
N LYS A 6 21.09 8.94 7.62
CA LYS A 6 22.23 9.64 8.23
C LYS A 6 21.94 9.69 9.72
N SER A 7 22.93 9.39 10.54
CA SER A 7 22.83 9.08 11.97
C SER A 7 21.68 9.85 12.65
N ASN A 8 20.64 9.10 13.04
CA ASN A 8 19.46 9.51 13.83
C ASN A 8 18.25 10.13 13.09
N ALA A 9 18.14 10.06 11.76
CA ALA A 9 16.93 10.51 11.05
C ALA A 9 16.42 9.50 10.01
N ILE A 10 15.11 9.19 10.07
CA ILE A 10 14.40 8.44 9.01
C ILE A 10 13.48 9.41 8.27
N MET A 11 13.76 9.68 7.00
CA MET A 11 12.94 10.56 6.18
C MET A 11 11.91 9.76 5.37
N LEU A 12 10.63 9.95 5.69
CA LEU A 12 9.49 9.38 4.96
C LEU A 12 8.90 10.43 4.03
N LYS A 13 8.71 10.11 2.75
CA LYS A 13 7.76 10.88 1.92
C LYS A 13 6.36 10.42 2.28
N GLN A 14 5.42 11.35 2.38
CA GLN A 14 4.00 11.01 2.56
C GLN A 14 3.56 9.99 1.49
N GLN A 15 3.32 8.78 1.96
CA GLN A 15 2.75 7.67 1.21
C GLN A 15 1.53 7.18 1.99
N GLY A 16 0.86 6.12 1.51
CA GLY A 16 -0.14 5.46 2.34
C GLY A 16 0.51 4.91 3.62
N ARG A 17 -0.11 5.14 4.80
CA ARG A 17 0.38 4.73 6.14
C ARG A 17 1.02 3.33 6.19
N LYS A 18 0.43 2.34 5.49
CA LYS A 18 0.95 0.97 5.41
C LYS A 18 2.38 0.89 4.85
N ARG A 19 2.69 1.70 3.83
CA ARG A 19 4.01 1.75 3.19
C ARG A 19 5.04 2.38 4.12
N GLU A 20 4.65 3.44 4.83
CA GLU A 20 5.51 4.10 5.81
C GLU A 20 5.89 3.15 6.96
N ILE A 21 4.91 2.43 7.51
CA ILE A 21 5.14 1.42 8.57
C ILE A 21 6.08 0.30 8.08
N PHE A 22 5.82 -0.24 6.88
CA PHE A 22 6.67 -1.28 6.31
C PHE A 22 8.10 -0.81 6.06
N THR A 23 8.24 0.40 5.53
CA THR A 23 9.53 1.04 5.32
C THR A 23 10.28 1.22 6.63
N LEU A 24 9.64 1.73 7.69
CA LEU A 24 10.28 1.89 8.99
C LEU A 24 10.79 0.56 9.55
N ALA A 25 10.00 -0.51 9.41
CA ALA A 25 10.41 -1.86 9.81
C ALA A 25 11.60 -2.39 8.96
N HIS A 26 11.65 -2.04 7.67
CA HIS A 26 12.75 -2.41 6.79
C HIS A 26 14.06 -1.70 7.17
N GLU A 27 14.02 -0.39 7.40
CA GLU A 27 15.20 0.38 7.85
C GLU A 27 15.68 -0.07 9.23
N LEU A 28 14.78 -0.51 10.11
CA LEU A 28 15.18 -1.14 11.38
C LEU A 28 15.97 -2.43 11.13
N GLY A 29 15.62 -3.21 10.11
CA GLY A 29 16.40 -4.37 9.69
C GLY A 29 17.82 -4.00 9.30
N HIS A 30 17.96 -2.96 8.47
CA HIS A 30 19.27 -2.43 8.08
C HIS A 30 20.09 -1.97 9.28
N TYR A 31 19.47 -1.26 10.22
CA TYR A 31 20.11 -0.86 11.48
C TYR A 31 20.63 -2.07 12.28
N LEU A 32 19.84 -3.15 12.38
CA LEU A 32 20.23 -4.35 13.13
C LEU A 32 21.38 -5.13 12.50
N LEU A 33 21.53 -5.10 11.18
CA LEU A 33 22.63 -5.77 10.49
C LEU A 33 23.99 -5.08 10.70
N ASN A 34 24.01 -3.87 11.27
CA ASN A 34 25.21 -3.10 11.60
C ASN A 34 26.19 -2.92 10.40
N ASN A 35 25.69 -3.11 9.18
CA ASN A 35 26.33 -2.77 7.92
C ASN A 35 25.71 -1.44 7.46
N GLU A 36 26.37 -0.32 7.75
CA GLU A 36 26.01 1.00 7.21
C GLU A 36 26.34 1.13 5.71
N ASN A 37 26.03 0.12 4.89
CA ASN A 37 26.11 0.26 3.45
C ASN A 37 24.81 0.88 2.96
N ILE A 38 24.91 2.17 2.63
CA ILE A 38 23.85 3.01 2.07
C ILE A 38 23.52 2.48 0.66
N ASP A 39 22.74 1.42 0.55
CA ASP A 39 22.27 0.93 -0.76
C ASP A 39 21.04 1.73 -1.20
N GLU A 40 21.22 2.54 -2.24
CA GLU A 40 20.32 3.62 -2.62
C GLU A 40 18.97 3.18 -3.22
N ASN A 41 18.64 1.88 -3.28
CA ASN A 41 17.44 1.39 -3.97
C ASN A 41 16.83 0.08 -3.39
N ILE A 42 15.70 0.24 -2.70
CA ILE A 42 14.82 -0.81 -2.16
C ILE A 42 14.04 -1.62 -3.25
N PHE A 43 14.23 -1.31 -4.54
CA PHE A 43 13.53 -1.95 -5.66
C PHE A 43 14.50 -2.28 -6.81
N ILE A 44 15.69 -2.79 -6.49
CA ILE A 44 16.62 -3.30 -7.51
C ILE A 44 16.00 -4.56 -8.12
N GLN A 45 16.11 -4.71 -9.44
CA GLN A 45 15.64 -5.89 -10.17
C GLN A 45 16.43 -7.18 -9.85
N ASN A 46 17.40 -7.09 -8.94
CA ASN A 46 18.20 -8.16 -8.31
C ASN A 46 18.66 -7.64 -6.93
N PRO A 47 17.85 -7.79 -5.86
CA PRO A 47 18.23 -7.29 -4.54
C PRO A 47 19.42 -8.09 -3.98
N ASN A 48 20.37 -7.40 -3.34
CA ASN A 48 21.43 -8.04 -2.55
C ASN A 48 20.80 -8.85 -1.40
N SER A 49 21.54 -9.81 -0.84
CA SER A 49 21.05 -10.67 0.24
C SER A 49 20.54 -9.89 1.45
N GLU A 50 21.13 -8.74 1.75
CA GLU A 50 20.71 -7.82 2.82
C GLU A 50 19.31 -7.25 2.58
N GLU A 51 19.03 -6.74 1.38
CA GLU A 51 17.71 -6.21 1.01
C GLU A 51 16.61 -7.28 1.09
N VAL A 52 16.92 -8.51 0.65
CA VAL A 52 15.99 -9.65 0.79
C VAL A 52 15.73 -9.93 2.27
N TRP A 53 16.79 -9.95 3.09
CA TRP A 53 16.67 -10.18 4.52
C TRP A 53 15.87 -9.07 5.21
N CYS A 54 16.15 -7.80 4.96
CA CYS A 54 15.42 -6.66 5.55
C CYS A 54 13.93 -6.67 5.17
N ASN A 55 13.60 -7.07 3.94
CA ASN A 55 12.20 -7.25 3.52
C ASN A 55 11.52 -8.41 4.26
N GLN A 56 12.22 -9.54 4.45
CA GLN A 56 11.70 -10.68 5.22
C GLN A 56 11.55 -10.35 6.70
N PHE A 57 12.54 -9.65 7.28
CA PHE A 57 12.52 -9.13 8.64
C PHE A 57 11.34 -8.20 8.86
N ALA A 58 11.17 -7.17 8.02
CA ALA A 58 10.07 -6.22 8.13
C ALA A 58 8.70 -6.91 8.04
N PHE A 59 8.57 -7.88 7.12
CA PHE A 59 7.37 -8.69 7.01
C PHE A 59 7.09 -9.47 8.29
N ALA A 60 8.07 -10.22 8.79
CA ALA A 60 7.93 -11.04 10.01
C ALA A 60 7.63 -10.18 11.24
N LEU A 61 8.35 -9.06 11.40
CA LEU A 61 8.19 -8.11 12.51
C LEU A 61 6.76 -7.56 12.58
N LEU A 62 6.21 -7.13 11.43
CA LEU A 62 4.88 -6.53 11.39
C LEU A 62 3.76 -7.56 11.49
N LEU A 63 3.97 -8.78 10.98
CA LEU A 63 2.96 -9.83 11.05
C LEU A 63 2.88 -10.42 12.46
N GLY A 64 4.03 -10.66 13.10
CA GLY A 64 4.16 -11.24 14.43
C GLY A 64 3.41 -12.57 14.56
N GLU A 65 2.66 -12.73 15.65
CA GLU A 65 1.86 -13.94 15.94
C GLU A 65 0.82 -14.29 14.86
N SER A 66 0.39 -13.31 14.04
CA SER A 66 -0.55 -13.58 12.94
C SER A 66 0.08 -14.32 11.76
N LEU A 67 1.34 -14.74 11.86
CA LEU A 67 1.99 -15.61 10.89
C LEU A 67 1.30 -16.98 10.79
N ASP A 68 0.80 -17.50 11.90
CA ASP A 68 0.11 -18.78 11.89
C ASP A 68 -1.30 -18.64 11.29
N GLU A 69 -1.99 -17.51 11.54
CA GLU A 69 -3.23 -17.15 10.83
C GLU A 69 -3.01 -17.15 9.32
N LEU A 70 -1.89 -16.59 8.85
CA LEU A 70 -1.54 -16.52 7.42
C LEU A 70 -1.19 -17.90 6.83
N LYS A 71 -0.48 -18.75 7.60
CA LYS A 71 -0.15 -20.13 7.20
C LYS A 71 -1.38 -21.03 7.09
N ASN A 72 -2.45 -20.76 7.84
CA ASN A 72 -3.67 -21.57 7.82
C ASN A 72 -4.58 -21.31 6.61
N ILE A 73 -4.37 -20.23 5.86
CA ILE A 73 -5.17 -19.93 4.66
C ILE A 73 -4.84 -20.95 3.55
N PRO A 74 -5.77 -21.76 3.04
CA PRO A 74 -5.45 -22.76 2.03
C PRO A 74 -5.14 -22.11 0.67
N SER A 75 -4.27 -22.73 -0.14
CA SER A 75 -3.79 -22.14 -1.39
C SER A 75 -4.89 -21.80 -2.41
N ASN A 76 -5.95 -22.61 -2.45
CA ASN A 76 -7.13 -22.39 -3.30
C ASN A 76 -7.97 -21.17 -2.89
N ALA A 77 -7.86 -20.72 -1.64
CA ALA A 77 -8.59 -19.57 -1.12
C ALA A 77 -7.82 -18.25 -1.29
N ILE A 78 -6.60 -18.26 -1.85
CA ILE A 78 -5.78 -17.05 -2.04
C ILE A 78 -6.26 -16.28 -3.28
N ASN A 79 -7.03 -15.24 -3.04
CA ASN A 79 -7.56 -14.29 -4.03
C ASN A 79 -7.77 -12.90 -3.41
N LEU A 80 -8.29 -11.95 -4.19
CA LEU A 80 -8.47 -10.55 -3.74
C LEU A 80 -9.60 -10.41 -2.72
N GLU A 81 -10.62 -11.25 -2.84
CA GLU A 81 -11.90 -11.21 -2.11
C GLU A 81 -11.82 -11.92 -0.75
N ASN A 82 -10.76 -12.70 -0.51
CA ASN A 82 -10.57 -13.41 0.74
C ASN A 82 -10.56 -12.45 1.94
N LYS A 83 -11.57 -12.58 2.81
CA LYS A 83 -11.77 -11.71 3.97
C LYS A 83 -10.63 -11.78 4.97
N ALA A 84 -10.11 -12.97 5.25
CA ALA A 84 -8.98 -13.13 6.17
C ALA A 84 -7.74 -12.38 5.69
N ILE A 85 -7.43 -12.43 4.38
CA ILE A 85 -6.32 -11.68 3.79
C ILE A 85 -6.56 -10.15 3.89
N GLN A 86 -7.79 -9.69 3.65
CA GLN A 86 -8.14 -8.28 3.76
C GLN A 86 -8.05 -7.76 5.20
N GLU A 87 -8.60 -8.51 6.15
CA GLU A 87 -8.58 -8.20 7.58
C GLU A 87 -7.15 -8.17 8.10
N LEU A 88 -6.35 -9.19 7.77
CA LEU A 88 -4.95 -9.26 8.18
C LEU A 88 -4.12 -8.11 7.60
N SER A 89 -4.37 -7.76 6.33
CA SER A 89 -3.76 -6.58 5.70
C SER A 89 -4.08 -5.29 6.45
N VAL A 90 -5.32 -5.13 6.96
CA VAL A 90 -5.72 -3.93 7.72
C VAL A 90 -5.13 -3.97 9.13
N LYS A 91 -5.35 -5.07 9.86
CA LYS A 91 -4.92 -5.30 11.25
C LYS A 91 -3.42 -5.10 11.43
N LYS A 92 -2.61 -5.61 10.51
CA LYS A 92 -1.13 -5.57 10.59
C LYS A 92 -0.49 -4.46 9.76
N HIS A 93 -1.29 -3.59 9.16
CA HIS A 93 -0.80 -2.52 8.28
C HIS A 93 0.11 -3.00 7.13
N ILE A 94 0.02 -4.26 6.73
CA ILE A 94 0.77 -4.84 5.60
C ILE A 94 -0.09 -4.77 4.34
N SER A 95 0.51 -4.47 3.19
CA SER A 95 -0.23 -4.45 1.92
C SER A 95 -0.66 -5.86 1.49
N ARG A 96 -1.83 -6.02 0.86
CA ARG A 96 -2.24 -7.30 0.26
C ARG A 96 -1.18 -7.85 -0.71
N LEU A 97 -0.51 -6.97 -1.45
CA LEU A 97 0.56 -7.36 -2.37
C LEU A 97 1.75 -8.02 -1.63
N ALA A 98 2.14 -7.50 -0.47
CA ALA A 98 3.20 -8.09 0.34
C ALA A 98 2.79 -9.47 0.90
N LEU A 99 1.52 -9.65 1.29
CA LEU A 99 0.99 -10.97 1.68
C LEU A 99 1.06 -11.96 0.51
N PHE A 100 0.65 -11.55 -0.69
CA PHE A 100 0.73 -12.40 -1.89
C PHE A 100 2.17 -12.73 -2.29
N TYR A 101 3.09 -11.78 -2.16
CA TYR A 101 4.51 -12.02 -2.37
C TYR A 101 5.04 -13.07 -1.39
N HIS A 102 4.69 -12.97 -0.10
CA HIS A 102 5.07 -13.97 0.89
C HIS A 102 4.54 -15.37 0.54
N PHE A 103 3.29 -15.49 0.07
CA PHE A 103 2.76 -16.77 -0.39
C PHE A 103 3.52 -17.35 -1.59
N ALA A 104 3.93 -16.52 -2.55
CA ALA A 104 4.75 -16.98 -3.66
C ALA A 104 6.16 -17.40 -3.21
N ASN A 105 6.78 -16.61 -2.34
CA ASN A 105 8.12 -16.86 -1.83
C ASN A 105 8.19 -18.11 -0.93
N THR A 106 7.09 -18.49 -0.29
CA THR A 106 6.96 -19.73 0.51
C THR A 106 6.43 -20.91 -0.31
N ASN A 107 6.37 -20.80 -1.65
CA ASN A 107 5.85 -21.80 -2.57
C ASN A 107 4.39 -22.22 -2.33
N LYS A 108 3.63 -21.41 -1.57
CA LYS A 108 2.22 -21.66 -1.29
C LYS A 108 1.33 -21.37 -2.49
N ILE A 109 1.76 -20.44 -3.34
CA ILE A 109 1.19 -20.19 -4.67
C ILE A 109 2.32 -20.12 -5.70
N GLN A 110 1.99 -20.35 -6.96
CA GLN A 110 2.92 -20.15 -8.06
C GLN A 110 3.16 -18.65 -8.34
N TRP A 111 4.34 -18.30 -8.84
CA TRP A 111 4.67 -16.93 -9.23
C TRP A 111 3.76 -16.36 -10.32
N THR A 112 3.24 -17.22 -11.20
CA THR A 112 2.22 -16.86 -12.20
C THR A 112 0.92 -16.36 -11.53
N LYS A 113 0.48 -17.04 -10.46
CA LYS A 113 -0.67 -16.62 -9.66
C LYS A 113 -0.41 -15.29 -8.97
N TYR A 114 0.77 -15.10 -8.40
CA TYR A 114 1.17 -13.81 -7.83
C TYR A 114 1.12 -12.68 -8.85
N LYS A 115 1.65 -12.90 -10.06
CA LYS A 115 1.62 -11.90 -11.14
C LYS A 115 0.19 -11.50 -11.50
N GLN A 116 -0.71 -12.47 -11.61
CA GLN A 116 -2.14 -12.23 -11.80
C GLN A 116 -2.72 -11.37 -10.66
N LEU A 117 -2.52 -11.77 -9.40
CA LEU A 117 -3.04 -11.03 -8.24
C LEU A 117 -2.49 -9.59 -8.16
N LYS A 118 -1.24 -9.38 -8.57
CA LYS A 118 -0.63 -8.05 -8.66
C LYS A 118 -1.32 -7.18 -9.71
N GLU A 119 -1.60 -7.73 -10.89
CA GLU A 119 -2.32 -7.05 -11.96
C GLU A 119 -3.76 -6.72 -11.53
N ASP A 120 -4.45 -7.67 -10.90
CA ASP A 120 -5.81 -7.48 -10.38
C ASP A 120 -5.86 -6.37 -9.32
N LEU A 121 -4.90 -6.33 -8.38
CA LEU A 121 -4.79 -5.26 -7.39
C LEU A 121 -4.57 -3.89 -8.04
N GLN A 122 -3.76 -3.84 -9.09
CA GLN A 122 -3.52 -2.60 -9.84
C GLN A 122 -4.79 -2.14 -10.57
N ASN A 123 -5.54 -3.07 -11.15
CA ASN A 123 -6.83 -2.81 -11.79
C ASN A 123 -7.86 -2.30 -10.79
N GLU A 124 -7.99 -2.93 -9.62
CA GLU A 124 -8.87 -2.50 -8.53
C GLU A 124 -8.54 -1.07 -8.08
N TYR A 125 -7.25 -0.75 -7.91
CA TYR A 125 -6.79 0.59 -7.56
C TYR A 125 -7.12 1.62 -8.64
N ASN A 126 -6.89 1.28 -9.91
CA ASN A 126 -7.18 2.15 -11.06
C ASN A 126 -8.69 2.45 -11.16
N GLN A 127 -9.53 1.43 -10.95
CA GLN A 127 -10.99 1.58 -10.95
C GLN A 127 -11.47 2.47 -9.80
N LYS A 128 -10.97 2.24 -8.58
CA LYS A 128 -11.26 3.09 -7.41
C LYS A 128 -10.90 4.55 -7.68
N ASN A 129 -9.73 4.80 -8.25
CA ASN A 129 -9.29 6.16 -8.60
C ASN A 129 -10.15 6.82 -9.68
N LYS A 130 -10.54 6.10 -10.73
CA LYS A 130 -11.48 6.60 -11.74
C LYS A 130 -12.82 6.99 -11.10
N LYS A 131 -13.35 6.15 -10.20
CA LYS A 131 -14.60 6.42 -9.46
C LYS A 131 -14.48 7.67 -8.57
N ILE A 132 -13.39 7.80 -7.81
CA ILE A 132 -13.11 8.97 -6.97
C ILE A 132 -13.03 10.25 -7.81
N LYS A 133 -12.31 10.22 -8.95
CA LYS A 133 -12.22 11.36 -9.87
C LYS A 133 -13.59 11.75 -10.43
N ARG A 134 -14.42 10.78 -10.81
CA ARG A 134 -15.80 11.01 -11.29
C ARG A 134 -16.67 11.66 -10.22
N ILE A 135 -16.64 11.15 -8.99
CA ILE A 135 -17.39 11.72 -7.85
C ILE A 135 -16.95 13.16 -7.56
N LYS A 136 -15.64 13.44 -7.56
CA LYS A 136 -15.12 14.80 -7.37
C LYS A 136 -15.61 15.77 -8.47
N ARG A 137 -15.62 15.34 -9.73
CA ARG A 137 -16.15 16.15 -10.85
C ARG A 137 -17.64 16.47 -10.66
N ILE A 138 -18.46 15.48 -10.30
CA ILE A 138 -19.89 15.66 -10.06
C ILE A 138 -20.13 16.64 -8.90
N ARG A 139 -19.40 16.49 -7.78
CA ARG A 139 -19.50 17.42 -6.65
C ARG A 139 -19.14 18.85 -7.03
N ASN A 140 -18.10 19.04 -7.85
CA ASN A 140 -17.71 20.38 -8.33
C ASN A 140 -18.76 20.99 -9.26
N LEU A 141 -19.33 20.19 -10.18
CA LEU A 141 -20.43 20.64 -11.06
C LEU A 141 -21.66 21.07 -10.25
N ASN A 142 -22.06 20.26 -9.27
CA ASN A 142 -23.20 20.60 -8.39
C ASN A 142 -22.94 21.88 -7.59
N ARG A 143 -21.72 22.08 -7.08
CA ARG A 143 -21.33 23.29 -6.35
C ARG A 143 -21.43 24.53 -7.25
N LEU A 144 -20.91 24.45 -8.48
CA LEU A 144 -20.99 25.53 -9.47
C LEU A 144 -22.44 25.85 -9.85
N PHE A 145 -23.26 24.82 -10.06
CA PHE A 145 -24.69 24.99 -10.37
C PHE A 145 -25.48 25.64 -9.23
N LEU A 146 -25.25 25.21 -7.99
CA LEU A 146 -25.88 25.83 -6.82
C LEU A 146 -25.47 27.29 -6.66
N SER A 147 -24.17 27.61 -6.85
CA SER A 147 -23.71 29.00 -6.80
C SER A 147 -24.37 29.86 -7.87
N SER A 148 -24.47 29.39 -9.12
CA SER A 148 -25.07 30.19 -10.21
C SER A 148 -26.57 30.44 -9.98
N HIS A 149 -27.29 29.47 -9.41
CA HIS A 149 -28.70 29.64 -9.06
C HIS A 149 -28.90 30.60 -7.88
N LEU A 150 -28.03 30.55 -6.86
CA LEU A 150 -28.01 31.51 -5.76
C LEU A 150 -27.73 32.94 -6.25
N TYR A 151 -26.73 33.12 -7.12
CA TYR A 151 -26.44 34.42 -7.74
C TYR A 151 -27.64 34.97 -8.53
N LYS A 152 -28.33 34.12 -9.32
CA LYS A 152 -29.55 34.54 -10.03
C LYS A 152 -30.67 34.96 -9.08
N LYS A 153 -30.92 34.22 -7.99
CA LYS A 153 -31.94 34.58 -7.00
C LYS A 153 -31.63 35.90 -6.30
N ILE A 154 -30.38 36.11 -5.87
CA ILE A 154 -29.94 37.36 -5.23
C ILE A 154 -30.08 38.54 -6.19
N PHE A 155 -29.65 38.37 -7.44
CA PHE A 155 -29.76 39.42 -8.46
C PHE A 155 -31.21 39.81 -8.77
N LEU A 156 -32.15 38.86 -8.74
CA LEU A 156 -33.59 39.11 -8.89
C LEU A 156 -34.18 39.86 -7.68
N LEU A 157 -33.69 39.60 -6.47
CA LEU A 157 -34.14 40.26 -5.24
C LEU A 157 -33.64 41.71 -5.12
N MET A 158 -32.49 42.05 -5.70
CA MET A 158 -31.93 43.41 -5.69
C MET A 158 -32.46 44.33 -6.81
N ARG A 159 -33.43 43.88 -7.61
CA ARG A 159 -34.03 44.67 -8.71
C ARG A 159 -35.32 45.42 -8.34
N PHE A 160 -35.67 45.47 -7.06
CA PHE A 160 -36.75 46.28 -6.50
C PHE A 160 -36.16 47.29 -5.51
#